data_AF-A0A967YH22-F1
#
_entry.id   AF-A0A967YH22-F1
#
_cell.length_a   1.000
_cell.length_b   1.000
_cell.length_c   1.000
_cell.angle_alpha   90.00
_cell.angle_beta   90.00
_cell.angle_gamma   90.00
#
_symmetry.space_group_name_H-M   'P 1'
#
loop_
_entity.id
_entity.type
_entity.pdbx_description
1 polymer ?
#
loop_
_entity_poly.entity_id
_entity_poly.type
_entity_poly.pdbx_seq_one_letter_code
_entity_poly.pdbx_strand_id
1 'polypeptide(L)' 'DAAGQDLTLVGRIRQDESIPNGINMWIVADNIRKGAATNTVQIAQVLAEEYLS' A
#
# COMPACT_ATOMS: atom_id res chain seq x y z
N ASP A 1 -8.61 12.88 5.76
CA ASP A 1 -8.34 12.05 6.94
C ASP A 1 -7.50 10.82 6.61
N ALA A 2 -6.17 10.98 6.58
CA ALA A 2 -5.22 9.87 6.45
C ALA A 2 -3.96 10.04 7.30
N ALA A 3 -3.72 11.22 7.87
CA ALA A 3 -2.55 11.48 8.71
C ALA A 3 -2.67 10.75 10.06
N GLY A 4 -1.64 9.99 10.43
CA GLY A 4 -1.52 9.33 11.73
C GLY A 4 -2.10 7.91 11.83
N GLN A 5 -2.71 7.37 10.77
CA GLN A 5 -3.26 6.00 10.74
C GLN A 5 -2.39 5.08 9.88
N ASP A 6 -2.18 3.84 10.33
CA ASP A 6 -1.43 2.81 9.59
C ASP A 6 -2.26 2.13 8.48
N LEU A 7 -3.40 2.72 8.10
CA LEU A 7 -4.31 2.18 7.09
C LEU A 7 -3.99 2.76 5.72
N THR A 8 -4.14 1.92 4.68
CA THR A 8 -4.11 2.38 3.29
C THR A 8 -5.56 2.49 2.88
N LEU A 9 -6.03 3.70 2.59
CA LEU A 9 -7.40 3.94 2.16
C LEU A 9 -7.47 3.82 0.65
N VAL A 10 -8.33 2.94 0.16
CA VAL A 10 -8.58 2.75 -1.26
C VAL A 10 -10.04 3.09 -1.54
N GLY A 11 -10.28 3.92 -2.54
CA GLY A 11 -11.62 4.34 -2.93
C GLY A 11 -11.71 4.70 -4.41
N ARG A 12 -12.89 5.22 -4.83
CA ARG A 12 -13.15 5.64 -6.22
C ARG A 12 -12.85 4.54 -7.26
N ILE A 13 -13.06 3.28 -6.86
CA ILE A 13 -12.83 2.10 -7.71
C ILE A 13 -13.87 2.10 -8.83
N ARG A 14 -13.42 2.08 -10.07
CA ARG A 14 -14.27 2.01 -11.27
C ARG A 14 -13.52 1.36 -12.43
N GLN A 15 -14.25 0.80 -13.39
CA GLN A 15 -13.67 0.36 -14.65
C GLN A 15 -13.14 1.55 -15.45
N ASP A 16 -12.06 1.31 -16.18
CA ASP A 16 -11.53 2.26 -17.14
C ASP A 16 -12.38 2.29 -18.41
N GLU A 17 -12.57 3.49 -18.96
CA GLU A 17 -13.42 3.69 -20.14
C GLU A 17 -12.65 3.47 -21.46
N SER A 18 -11.32 3.41 -21.41
CA SER A 18 -10.44 3.32 -22.58
C SER A 18 -9.76 1.96 -22.74
N ILE A 19 -9.56 1.23 -21.65
CA ILE A 19 -8.88 -0.07 -21.62
C ILE A 19 -9.89 -1.15 -21.18
N PRO A 20 -10.13 -2.20 -22.00
CA PRO A 20 -11.16 -3.22 -21.73
C PRO A 20 -11.09 -3.90 -20.35
N ASN A 21 -9.91 -3.99 -19.76
CA ASN A 21 -9.66 -4.56 -18.43
C ASN A 21 -8.98 -3.56 -17.47
N GLY A 22 -9.03 -2.26 -17.78
CA GLY A 22 -8.45 -1.24 -16.93
C GLY A 22 -9.32 -0.98 -15.70
N ILE A 23 -8.69 -0.70 -14.55
CA ILE A 23 -9.37 -0.28 -13.34
C ILE A 23 -8.70 0.98 -12.83
N ASN A 24 -9.51 1.98 -12.54
CA ASN A 24 -9.06 3.19 -11.89
C ASN A 24 -9.44 3.15 -10.41
N MET A 25 -8.51 3.57 -9.55
CA MET A 25 -8.75 3.71 -8.11
C MET A 25 -7.94 4.87 -7.54
N TRP A 26 -8.39 5.39 -6.40
CA TRP A 26 -7.73 6.45 -5.67
C TRP A 26 -7.19 5.89 -4.34
N ILE A 27 -5.89 6.02 -4.13
CA ILE A 27 -5.19 5.46 -2.97
C ILE A 27 -4.64 6.62 -2.13
N VAL A 28 -4.97 6.63 -0.85
CA VAL A 28 -4.43 7.60 0.13
C VAL A 28 -3.84 6.83 1.29
N ALA A 29 -2.59 7.14 1.64
CA ALA A 29 -1.93 6.63 2.81
C ALA A 29 -1.06 7.72 3.44
N ASP A 30 -0.77 7.59 4.74
CA ASP A 30 0.26 8.40 5.39
C ASP A 30 1.64 8.02 4.80
N ASN A 31 2.23 8.96 4.07
CA ASN A 31 3.50 8.77 3.37
C ASN A 31 4.70 8.69 4.32
N ILE A 32 4.62 9.27 5.51
CA ILE A 32 5.73 9.28 6.48
C ILE A 32 5.75 7.97 7.29
N ARG A 33 4.57 7.43 7.63
CA ARG A 33 4.47 6.18 8.42
C ARG A 33 4.46 4.92 7.53
N LYS A 34 3.61 4.88 6.51
CA LYS A 34 3.35 3.67 5.72
C LYS A 34 4.16 3.59 4.42
N GLY A 35 4.57 4.73 3.88
CA GLY A 35 5.37 4.81 2.65
C GLY A 35 6.84 4.38 2.80
N ALA A 36 7.38 4.39 4.03
CA ALA A 36 8.78 4.05 4.29
C ALA A 36 8.95 3.08 5.47
N ALA A 37 8.51 3.46 6.68
CA ALA A 37 8.86 2.71 7.90
C ALA A 37 8.21 1.31 7.96
N THR A 38 6.92 1.18 7.69
CA THR A 38 6.22 -0.12 7.79
C THR A 38 6.71 -1.12 6.73
N ASN A 39 6.96 -0.66 5.50
CA ASN A 39 7.46 -1.52 4.42
C ASN A 39 8.88 -2.04 4.73
N THR A 40 9.77 -1.18 5.25
CA THR A 40 11.13 -1.60 5.62
C THR A 40 11.13 -2.65 6.72
N VAL A 41 10.27 -2.50 7.74
CA VAL A 41 10.16 -3.49 8.82
C VAL A 41 9.57 -4.82 8.31
N GLN A 42 8.54 -4.79 7.46
CA GLN A 42 7.95 -6.00 6.89
C GLN A 42 8.93 -6.77 6.00
N ILE A 43 9.69 -6.08 5.14
CA ILE A 43 10.73 -6.72 4.31
C ILE A 43 11.81 -7.35 5.19
N ALA A 44 12.23 -6.66 6.27
CA ALA A 44 13.21 -7.20 7.20
C ALA A 44 12.69 -8.44 7.95
N GLN A 45 11.41 -8.49 8.30
CA GLN A 45 10.79 -9.66 8.93
C GLN A 45 10.75 -10.86 7.99
N VAL A 46 10.30 -10.68 6.74
CA VAL A 46 10.29 -11.75 5.73
C VAL A 46 11.70 -12.28 5.48
N LEU A 47 12.69 -11.39 5.36
CA LEU A 47 14.08 -11.79 5.17
C LEU A 47 14.61 -12.63 6.35
N ALA A 48 14.24 -12.25 7.58
CA ALA A 48 14.62 -12.98 8.77
C ALA A 48 13.96 -14.37 8.85
N GLU A 49 12.66 -14.46 8.55
CA GLU A 49 11.90 -15.72 8.62
C GLU A 49 12.20 -16.71 7.49
N GLU A 50 12.45 -16.25 6.27
CA GLU A 50 12.63 -17.16 5.13
C GLU A 50 14.09 -17.51 4.83
N TYR A 51 15.04 -16.66 5.22
CA TYR A 51 16.43 -16.77 4.76
C TYR A 51 17.49 -16.77 5.87
N LEU A 52 17.13 -16.49 7.12
CA LEU A 52 18.08 -16.40 8.24
C LEU A 52 17.73 -17.33 9.42
N SER A 53 16.63 -18.10 9.34
CA SER A 53 16.24 -19.13 10.32
C SER A 53 16.80 -20.51 9.98
#